data_AF-F9VN67-F1
#
_entry.id   AF-F9VN67-F1
#
_cell.length_a   1.000
_cell.length_b   1.000
_cell.length_c   1.000
_cell.angle_alpha   90.00
_cell.angle_beta   90.00
_cell.angle_gamma   90.00
#
_symmetry.space_group_name_H-M   'P 1'
#
loop_
_entity.id
_entity.type
_entity.pdbx_description
1 polymer ?
#
loop_
_entity_poly.entity_id
_entity_poly.type
_entity_poly.pdbx_seq_one_letter_code
_entity_poly.pdbx_strand_id
1 'polypeptide(L)'
;MDVKVIHEKIRSLVDVVDEEKHELRGRTKNVYVIQRYTRDNNSEIEEIYISSPQVNISLVINTRGISSVTYVKDGKIEGKNLNEEEIQKIIDDIIKILS
;
A
#
# COMPACT_ATOMS: atom_id res chain seq x y z
N MET A 1 1.14 -10.71 -10.48
CA MET A 1 0.66 -10.27 -9.15
C MET A 1 -0.85 -10.01 -9.14
N ASP A 2 -1.58 -10.44 -8.11
CA ASP A 2 -3.04 -10.24 -7.97
C ASP A 2 -3.31 -9.06 -7.01
N VAL A 3 -3.78 -7.94 -7.57
CA VAL A 3 -3.98 -6.66 -6.85
C VAL A 3 -5.06 -6.78 -5.78
N LYS A 4 -6.16 -7.47 -6.08
CA LYS A 4 -7.26 -7.68 -5.13
C LYS A 4 -6.80 -8.50 -3.93
N VAL A 5 -6.00 -9.55 -4.15
CA VAL A 5 -5.46 -10.38 -3.06
C VAL A 5 -4.57 -9.54 -2.12
N ILE A 6 -3.76 -8.63 -2.66
CA ILE A 6 -2.93 -7.73 -1.85
C ILE A 6 -3.81 -6.79 -1.02
N HIS A 7 -4.81 -6.18 -1.66
CA HIS A 7 -5.75 -5.30 -1.00
C HIS A 7 -6.42 -5.97 0.21
N GLU A 8 -7.03 -7.14 -0.01
CA GLU A 8 -7.73 -7.91 1.03
C GLU A 8 -6.79 -8.35 2.15
N LYS A 9 -5.56 -8.75 1.81
CA LYS A 9 -4.55 -9.17 2.79
C LYS A 9 -4.14 -8.03 3.70
N ILE A 10 -3.81 -6.86 3.17
CA ILE A 10 -3.44 -5.69 3.99
C ILE A 10 -4.65 -5.22 4.81
N ARG A 11 -5.85 -5.15 4.20
CA ARG A 11 -7.10 -4.78 4.88
C ARG A 11 -7.35 -5.63 6.12
N SER A 12 -7.07 -6.94 6.04
CA SER A 12 -7.27 -7.86 7.16
C SER A 12 -6.35 -7.63 8.37
N LEU A 13 -5.27 -6.87 8.20
CA LEU A 13 -4.27 -6.57 9.23
C LEU A 13 -4.46 -5.18 9.88
N VAL A 14 -5.44 -4.41 9.42
CA VAL A 14 -5.65 -3.02 9.83
C VAL A 14 -6.92 -2.92 10.66
N ASP A 15 -6.86 -2.31 11.84
CA ASP A 15 -8.05 -1.95 12.61
C ASP A 15 -8.71 -0.74 11.91
N VAL A 16 -9.81 -1.00 11.21
CA VAL A 16 -10.52 0.00 10.40
C VAL A 16 -11.15 1.06 11.29
N VAL A 17 -10.83 2.33 10.98
CA VAL A 17 -11.37 3.51 11.66
C VAL A 17 -12.45 4.18 10.81
N ASP A 18 -12.27 4.16 9.48
CA ASP A 18 -13.18 4.75 8.52
C ASP A 18 -13.10 3.99 7.18
N GLU A 19 -14.25 3.76 6.55
CA GLU A 19 -14.36 3.03 5.28
C GLU A 19 -15.34 3.79 4.37
N GLU A 20 -14.78 4.51 3.39
CA GLU A 20 -15.52 5.09 2.28
C GLU A 20 -15.48 4.13 1.08
N LYS A 21 -16.38 4.32 0.09
CA LYS A 21 -16.63 3.37 -1.03
C LYS A 21 -15.40 2.71 -1.67
N HIS A 22 -14.27 3.41 -1.73
CA HIS A 22 -13.04 2.91 -2.33
C HIS A 22 -11.82 3.08 -1.43
N GLU A 23 -11.98 3.67 -0.24
CA GLU A 23 -10.89 4.08 0.62
C GLU A 23 -11.09 3.56 2.03
N LEU A 24 -10.08 2.86 2.53
CA LEU A 24 -10.02 2.37 3.89
C LEU A 24 -8.96 3.15 4.64
N ARG A 25 -9.33 3.67 5.81
CA ARG A 25 -8.41 4.32 6.74
C ARG A 25 -8.43 3.54 8.04
N GLY A 26 -7.25 3.21 8.53
CA GLY A 26 -7.16 2.49 9.78
C GLY A 26 -5.80 2.62 10.44
N ARG A 27 -5.67 1.90 11.54
CA ARG A 27 -4.45 1.90 12.35
C ARG A 27 -4.11 0.50 12.79
N THR A 28 -2.84 0.24 13.01
CA THR A 28 -2.36 -0.94 13.73
C THR A 28 -1.04 -0.58 14.38
N LYS A 29 -0.83 -0.93 15.66
CA LYS A 29 0.46 -0.75 16.39
C LYS A 29 1.19 0.59 16.13
N ASN A 30 0.48 1.72 16.21
CA ASN A 30 0.97 3.09 15.95
C ASN A 30 1.34 3.42 14.49
N VAL A 31 0.93 2.57 13.56
CA VAL A 31 1.04 2.78 12.12
C VAL A 31 -0.32 3.20 11.60
N TYR A 32 -0.36 4.31 10.88
CA TYR A 32 -1.54 4.74 10.14
C TYR A 32 -1.49 4.20 8.73
N VAL A 33 -2.61 3.66 8.26
CA VAL A 33 -2.73 3.07 6.93
C VAL A 33 -3.91 3.72 6.20
N ILE A 34 -3.68 4.11 4.95
CA ILE A 34 -4.73 4.39 3.99
C ILE A 34 -4.56 3.39 2.85
N GLN A 35 -5.63 2.68 2.49
CA GLN A 35 -5.70 1.90 1.27
C GLN A 35 -6.77 2.48 0.36
N ARG A 36 -6.50 2.57 -0.93
CA ARG A 36 -7.51 2.85 -1.94
C ARG A 36 -7.49 1.78 -3.02
N TYR A 37 -8.60 1.08 -3.16
CA TYR A 37 -8.79 0.09 -4.22
C TYR A 37 -9.77 0.62 -5.24
N THR A 38 -9.32 0.73 -6.49
CA THR A 38 -10.16 1.11 -7.62
C THR A 38 -10.09 0.06 -8.70
N ARG A 39 -11.25 -0.23 -9.30
CA ARG A 39 -11.39 -1.21 -10.37
C ARG A 39 -12.28 -0.66 -11.47
N ASP A 40 -11.80 -0.77 -12.69
CA ASP A 40 -12.58 -0.58 -13.90
C ASP A 40 -12.56 -1.87 -14.76
N ASN A 41 -13.17 -1.82 -15.95
CA ASN A 41 -13.27 -2.98 -16.83
C ASN A 41 -11.91 -3.48 -17.37
N ASN A 42 -10.85 -2.66 -17.28
CA ASN A 42 -9.57 -2.87 -17.95
C ASN A 42 -8.36 -2.83 -16.99
N SER A 43 -8.58 -2.52 -15.72
CA SER A 43 -7.52 -2.38 -14.72
C SER A 43 -8.04 -2.43 -13.29
N GLU A 44 -7.18 -2.91 -12.41
CA GLU A 44 -7.31 -2.70 -10.97
C GLU A 44 -6.09 -1.91 -10.50
N ILE A 45 -6.31 -1.00 -9.55
CA ILE A 45 -5.28 -0.16 -8.95
C ILE A 45 -5.44 -0.25 -7.44
N GLU A 46 -4.33 -0.53 -6.75
CA GLU A 46 -4.21 -0.45 -5.30
C GLU A 46 -3.22 0.67 -4.97
N GLU A 47 -3.68 1.63 -4.17
CA GLU A 47 -2.85 2.67 -3.56
C GLU A 47 -2.75 2.37 -2.06
N ILE A 48 -1.53 2.26 -1.55
CA ILE A 48 -1.27 2.01 -0.12
C ILE A 48 -0.39 3.13 0.40
N TYR A 49 -0.87 3.83 1.41
CA TYR A 49 -0.09 4.79 2.18
C TYR A 49 0.07 4.29 3.61
N ILE A 50 1.31 4.25 4.08
CA ILE A 50 1.68 3.87 5.43
C ILE A 50 2.46 5.01 6.05
N SER A 51 2.05 5.43 7.24
CA SER A 51 2.75 6.42 8.05
C SER A 51 3.03 5.87 9.44
N SER A 52 4.30 5.88 9.80
CA SER A 52 4.78 5.58 11.14
C SER A 52 5.81 6.64 11.55
N PRO A 53 6.20 6.73 12.83
CA PRO A 53 7.26 7.64 13.26
C PRO A 53 8.62 7.42 12.56
N GLN A 54 8.85 6.23 12.00
CA GLN A 54 10.15 5.82 11.43
C GLN A 54 10.17 5.83 9.90
N VAL A 55 9.01 5.63 9.26
CA VAL A 55 8.90 5.50 7.81
C VAL A 55 7.55 5.96 7.31
N ASN A 56 7.54 6.65 6.17
CA ASN A 56 6.35 6.81 5.35
C ASN A 56 6.56 6.14 3.99
N ILE A 57 5.59 5.33 3.57
CA ILE A 57 5.60 4.59 2.31
C ILE A 57 4.32 4.97 1.56
N SER A 58 4.45 5.35 0.30
CA SER A 58 3.33 5.45 -0.64
C SER A 58 3.61 4.52 -1.81
N LEU A 59 2.75 3.53 -2.01
CA LEU A 59 2.89 2.50 -3.02
C LEU A 59 1.64 2.53 -3.92
N VAL A 60 1.85 2.56 -5.23
CA VAL A 60 0.79 2.41 -6.23
C VAL A 60 1.11 1.17 -7.04
N ILE A 61 0.12 0.28 -7.19
CA ILE A 61 0.23 -0.96 -7.96
C ILE A 61 -0.95 -1.01 -8.91
N ASN A 62 -0.72 -1.37 -10.17
CA ASN A 62 -1.82 -1.73 -11.06
C ASN A 62 -1.62 -3.08 -11.75
N THR A 63 -2.71 -3.63 -12.29
CA THR A 63 -2.71 -4.91 -13.03
C THR A 63 -1.92 -4.88 -14.34
N ARG A 64 -1.45 -3.70 -14.78
CA ARG A 64 -0.65 -3.51 -16.00
C ARG A 64 0.86 -3.46 -15.72
N GLY A 65 1.29 -3.68 -14.48
CA GLY A 65 2.69 -3.63 -14.09
C GLY A 65 3.26 -2.21 -13.95
N ILE A 66 2.41 -1.18 -13.88
CA ILE A 66 2.84 0.15 -13.44
C ILE A 66 2.81 0.15 -11.92
N SER A 67 4.00 0.34 -11.37
CA SER A 67 4.23 0.29 -9.94
C SER A 67 5.26 1.34 -9.58
N SER A 68 4.80 2.33 -8.83
CA SER A 68 5.65 3.36 -8.27
C SER A 68 5.62 3.25 -6.77
N VAL A 69 6.79 3.43 -6.16
CA VAL A 69 6.89 3.64 -4.73
C VAL A 69 7.53 4.99 -4.49
N THR A 70 6.99 5.68 -3.50
CA THR A 70 7.61 6.86 -2.90
C THR A 70 7.93 6.54 -1.46
N TYR A 71 9.20 6.57 -1.12
CA TYR A 71 9.65 6.49 0.27
C TYR A 71 9.92 7.88 0.80
N VAL A 72 9.43 8.15 2.01
CA VAL A 72 9.91 9.29 2.80
C VAL A 72 10.56 8.75 4.07
N LYS A 73 11.89 8.80 4.08
CA LYS A 73 12.74 8.42 5.22
C LYS A 73 13.72 9.54 5.48
N ASP A 74 13.81 9.97 6.73
CA ASP A 74 14.71 11.06 7.16
C ASP A 74 14.56 12.36 6.34
N GLY A 75 13.33 12.66 5.89
CA GLY A 75 13.01 13.86 5.10
C GLY A 75 13.41 13.80 3.62
N LYS A 76 13.95 12.69 3.12
CA LYS A 76 14.26 12.49 1.69
C LYS A 76 13.13 11.76 0.99
N ILE A 77 12.76 12.26 -0.18
CA ILE A 77 11.74 11.66 -1.06
C ILE A 77 12.45 10.91 -2.18
N GLU A 78 12.25 9.60 -2.27
CA GLU A 78 12.74 8.79 -3.39
C GLU A 78 11.57 8.12 -4.11
N GLY A 79 11.37 8.49 -5.38
CA GLY A 79 10.41 7.86 -6.28
C GLY A 79 11.11 6.91 -7.24
N LYS A 80 10.64 5.66 -7.34
CA LYS A 80 11.21 4.67 -8.27
C LYS A 80 10.10 3.88 -8.96
N ASN A 81 10.29 3.61 -10.25
CA ASN A 81 9.57 2.55 -10.95
C ASN A 81 10.17 1.21 -10.51
N LEU A 82 9.31 0.25 -10.21
CA LEU A 82 9.73 -1.04 -9.65
C LEU A 82 9.36 -2.18 -10.57
N ASN A 83 10.19 -3.21 -10.62
CA ASN A 83 9.81 -4.50 -11.17
C ASN A 83 8.98 -5.33 -10.16
N GLU A 84 8.40 -6.45 -10.62
CA GLU A 84 7.51 -7.28 -9.80
C GLU A 84 8.18 -7.82 -8.52
N GLU A 85 9.45 -8.22 -8.58
CA GLU A 85 10.19 -8.72 -7.41
C GLU A 85 10.40 -7.63 -6.35
N GLU A 86 10.70 -6.41 -6.78
CA GLU A 86 10.88 -5.27 -5.89
C GLU A 86 9.56 -4.91 -5.22
N ILE A 87 8.44 -4.88 -5.95
CA ILE A 87 7.12 -4.63 -5.36
C ILE A 87 6.78 -5.69 -4.32
N GLN A 88 7.02 -6.97 -4.62
CA GLN A 88 6.70 -8.05 -3.71
C GLN A 88 7.47 -7.90 -2.38
N LYS A 89 8.75 -7.53 -2.43
CA LYS A 89 9.54 -7.24 -1.22
C LYS A 89 8.92 -6.12 -0.39
N ILE A 90 8.42 -5.07 -1.04
CA ILE A 90 7.77 -3.94 -0.35
C ILE A 90 6.46 -4.37 0.29
N ILE A 91 5.64 -5.13 -0.42
CA ILE A 91 4.40 -5.69 0.14
C ILE A 91 4.70 -6.58 1.34
N ASP A 92 5.72 -7.43 1.26
CA ASP A 92 6.13 -8.29 2.38
C ASP A 92 6.61 -7.46 3.58
N ASP A 93 7.35 -6.39 3.35
CA ASP A 93 7.79 -5.48 4.41
C ASP A 93 6.62 -4.70 5.02
N ILE A 94 5.65 -4.26 4.21
CA ILE A 94 4.38 -3.68 4.67
C ILE A 94 3.66 -4.68 5.59
N ILE A 95 3.49 -5.93 5.15
CA ILE A 95 2.81 -6.97 5.94
C ILE A 95 3.53 -7.20 7.28
N LYS A 96 4.87 -7.24 7.30
CA LYS A 96 5.65 -7.36 8.54
C LYS A 96 5.45 -6.19 9.49
N ILE A 97 5.32 -4.96 8.97
CA ILE A 97 5.07 -3.77 9.78
C ILE A 97 3.69 -3.84 10.45
N LEU A 98 2.70 -4.39 9.76
CA LEU A 98 1.31 -4.44 10.23
C LEU A 98 0.99 -5.65 11.12
N SER A 99 1.76 -6.75 11.01
CA SER A 99 1.58 -8.00 11.77
C SER A 99 2.17 -7.92 13.17
#